data_AF-A0A382M690-F1
#
_entry.id   AF-A0A382M690-F1
#
_cell.length_a   1.000
_cell.length_b   1.000
_cell.length_c   1.000
_cell.angle_alpha   90.00
_cell.angle_beta   90.00
_cell.angle_gamma   90.00
#
_symmetry.space_group_name_H-M   'P 1'
#
loop_
_entity.id
_entity.type
_entity.pdbx_description
1 polymer ?
#
loop_
_entity_poly.entity_id
_entity_poly.type
_entity_poly.pdbx_seq_one_letter_code
_entity_poly.pdbx_strand_id
1 'polypeptide(L)'
;MKHHPQSSNTVTLSTPMIPPEWALLERELIKIQAQAIEAFYNHYFDERGYLLCVPRWGGDDGPDDAAENFAKWPELHAIGASNVVLDLYKKAWDGHLLQYTEAKTVDVDFARDGMYFKEFPTMFDWMHNGEGFTAFFQQGLSDPYDKKFQDRMRRFSGFYMGEDPIADNWIAEHKVIKSFFNGSRGSMLRKATGLDWAGDPIEVEGRFKPGHGERDYA
;
A
#
# COMPACT_ATOMS: atom_id res chain seq x y z
N MET A 1 9.35 -18.82 40.53
CA MET A 1 9.31 -19.30 39.15
C MET A 1 7.85 -19.48 38.77
N LYS A 2 7.33 -18.68 37.83
CA LYS A 2 5.94 -18.81 37.38
C LYS A 2 5.89 -19.92 36.33
N HIS A 3 5.16 -20.99 36.59
CA HIS A 3 4.85 -22.00 35.58
C HIS A 3 4.05 -21.33 34.46
N HIS A 4 4.61 -21.29 33.25
CA HIS A 4 3.83 -21.03 32.04
C HIS A 4 3.07 -22.31 31.68
N PRO A 5 1.75 -22.26 31.46
CA PRO A 5 1.02 -23.40 30.92
C PRO A 5 1.52 -23.68 29.50
N GLN A 6 1.86 -24.94 29.21
CA GLN A 6 2.15 -25.40 27.86
C GLN A 6 0.92 -25.17 26.98
N SER A 7 1.09 -24.49 25.84
CA SER A 7 0.02 -24.23 24.87
C SER A 7 -0.43 -25.55 24.22
N SER A 8 -1.64 -26.01 24.54
CA SER A 8 -2.20 -27.29 24.08
C SER A 8 -2.92 -27.24 22.72
N ASN A 9 -2.53 -26.34 21.82
CA ASN A 9 -3.24 -26.13 20.55
C ASN A 9 -2.50 -26.73 19.35
N THR A 10 -1.93 -27.92 19.49
CA THR A 10 -1.30 -28.63 18.38
C THR A 10 -2.30 -29.60 17.77
N VAL A 11 -2.73 -29.30 16.53
CA VAL A 11 -3.52 -30.24 15.72
C VAL A 11 -2.54 -31.18 15.01
N THR A 12 -2.59 -32.47 15.34
CA THR A 12 -1.77 -33.50 14.68
C THR A 12 -2.59 -34.18 13.59
N LEU A 13 -2.15 -34.04 12.34
CA LEU A 13 -2.71 -34.77 11.20
C LEU A 13 -1.92 -36.08 11.04
N SER A 14 -2.52 -37.23 11.36
CA SER A 14 -1.85 -38.55 11.31
C SER A 14 -2.47 -39.54 10.32
N THR A 15 -3.60 -39.20 9.70
CA THR A 15 -4.32 -40.08 8.77
C THR A 15 -4.27 -39.51 7.36
N PRO A 16 -3.62 -40.19 6.40
CA PRO A 16 -3.68 -39.82 4.99
C PRO A 16 -5.11 -39.91 4.46
N MET A 17 -5.50 -38.99 3.58
CA MET A 17 -6.76 -39.06 2.83
C MET A 17 -6.52 -38.67 1.37
N ILE A 18 -7.40 -39.15 0.48
CA ILE A 18 -7.41 -38.67 -0.91
C ILE A 18 -7.88 -37.21 -0.89
N PRO A 19 -7.20 -36.28 -1.59
CA PRO A 19 -7.64 -34.90 -1.67
C PRO A 19 -9.09 -34.84 -2.19
N PRO A 20 -10.00 -34.16 -1.47
CA PRO A 20 -11.36 -33.98 -1.96
C PRO A 20 -11.35 -33.08 -3.19
N GLU A 21 -12.38 -33.21 -4.04
CA GLU A 21 -12.49 -32.46 -5.30
C GLU A 21 -12.35 -30.94 -5.11
N TRP A 22 -12.97 -30.37 -4.07
CA TRP A 22 -12.89 -28.95 -3.78
C TRP A 22 -11.46 -28.46 -3.56
N ALA A 23 -10.58 -29.28 -2.97
CA ALA A 23 -9.20 -28.90 -2.71
C ALA A 23 -8.39 -28.86 -4.01
N LEU A 24 -8.69 -29.74 -4.96
CA LEU A 24 -8.09 -29.71 -6.30
C LEU A 24 -8.53 -28.47 -7.07
N LEU A 25 -9.82 -28.11 -7.00
CA LEU A 25 -10.37 -26.90 -7.62
C LEU A 25 -9.79 -25.62 -7.01
N GLU A 26 -9.65 -25.56 -5.69
CA GLU A 26 -9.01 -24.42 -5.00
C GLU A 26 -7.54 -24.25 -5.45
N ARG A 27 -6.78 -25.35 -5.57
CA ARG A 27 -5.41 -25.30 -6.09
C ARG A 27 -5.33 -24.82 -7.53
N GLU A 28 -6.26 -25.23 -8.39
CA GLU A 28 -6.31 -24.73 -9.76
C GLU A 28 -6.71 -23.25 -9.80
N LEU A 29 -7.66 -22.81 -8.96
CA LEU A 29 -8.03 -21.40 -8.85
C LEU A 29 -6.83 -20.52 -8.46
N ILE A 30 -6.09 -20.90 -7.42
CA ILE A 30 -4.88 -20.18 -6.97
C ILE A 30 -3.85 -20.11 -8.09
N LYS A 31 -3.66 -21.21 -8.83
CA LYS A 31 -2.73 -21.27 -9.96
C LYS A 31 -3.15 -20.34 -11.10
N ILE A 32 -4.42 -20.34 -11.47
CA ILE A 32 -4.95 -19.45 -12.52
C ILE A 32 -4.86 -17.98 -12.10
N GLN A 33 -5.11 -17.67 -10.82
CA GLN A 33 -4.92 -16.31 -10.30
C GLN A 33 -3.46 -15.84 -10.43
N ALA A 34 -2.48 -16.70 -10.12
CA ALA A 34 -1.07 -16.36 -10.30
C ALA A 34 -0.74 -16.06 -11.78
N GLN A 35 -1.23 -16.88 -12.72
CA GLN A 35 -1.05 -16.65 -14.15
C GLN A 35 -1.71 -15.35 -14.64
N ALA A 36 -2.90 -15.04 -14.11
CA ALA A 36 -3.59 -13.78 -14.41
C ALA A 36 -2.80 -12.57 -13.89
N ILE A 37 -2.20 -12.66 -12.70
CA ILE A 37 -1.30 -11.63 -12.15
C ILE A 37 -0.08 -11.43 -13.04
N GLU A 38 0.56 -12.49 -13.52
CA GLU A 38 1.70 -12.37 -14.45
C GLU A 38 1.30 -11.64 -15.73
N ALA A 39 0.16 -12.00 -16.33
CA ALA A 39 -0.35 -11.34 -17.54
C ALA A 39 -0.72 -9.87 -17.27
N PHE A 40 -1.36 -9.59 -16.14
CA PHE A 40 -1.72 -8.24 -15.72
C PHE A 40 -0.46 -7.38 -15.50
N TYR A 41 0.53 -7.91 -14.77
CA TYR A 41 1.78 -7.22 -14.51
C TYR A 41 2.49 -6.85 -15.81
N ASN A 42 2.64 -7.83 -16.72
CA ASN A 42 3.30 -7.63 -18.01
C ASN A 42 2.60 -6.60 -18.91
N HIS A 43 1.32 -6.34 -18.69
CA HIS A 43 0.54 -5.37 -19.47
C HIS A 43 0.54 -3.98 -18.84
N TYR A 44 0.42 -3.90 -17.51
CA TYR A 44 0.17 -2.65 -16.79
C TYR A 44 1.37 -2.11 -16.03
N PHE A 45 2.50 -2.82 -16.00
CA PHE A 45 3.72 -2.36 -15.33
C PHE A 45 4.91 -2.36 -16.28
N ASP A 46 5.78 -1.36 -16.11
CA ASP A 46 7.03 -1.29 -16.87
C ASP A 46 8.17 -2.10 -16.22
N GLU A 47 9.35 -2.08 -16.84
CA GLU A 47 10.52 -2.81 -16.35
C GLU A 47 11.03 -2.34 -14.98
N ARG A 48 10.70 -1.12 -14.54
CA ARG A 48 11.03 -0.56 -13.23
C ARG A 48 10.00 -0.92 -12.17
N GLY A 49 8.86 -1.48 -12.58
CA GLY A 49 7.72 -1.76 -11.72
C GLY A 49 6.80 -0.57 -11.53
N TYR A 50 6.88 0.44 -12.41
CA TYR A 50 5.93 1.55 -12.39
C TYR A 50 4.62 1.09 -12.98
N LEU A 51 3.51 1.51 -12.38
CA LEU A 51 2.20 1.37 -12.99
C LEU A 51 2.14 2.27 -14.23
N LEU A 52 1.64 1.74 -15.34
CA LEU A 52 1.42 2.46 -16.59
C LEU A 52 0.16 3.33 -16.48
N CYS A 53 0.21 4.33 -15.61
CA CYS A 53 -0.81 5.34 -15.40
C CYS A 53 -0.23 6.76 -15.55
N VAL A 54 -1.09 7.77 -15.41
CA VAL A 54 -0.64 9.14 -15.17
C VAL A 54 -0.52 9.33 -13.66
N PRO A 55 0.70 9.46 -13.09
CA PRO A 55 0.85 9.59 -11.65
C PRO A 55 0.25 10.92 -11.18
N ARG A 56 -0.65 10.87 -10.21
CA ARG A 56 -1.33 12.04 -9.66
C ARG A 56 -1.37 11.99 -8.14
N TRP A 57 -1.57 13.18 -7.59
CA TRP A 57 -1.94 13.36 -6.20
C TRP A 57 -3.45 13.50 -6.15
N GLY A 58 -4.10 12.89 -5.17
CA GLY A 58 -5.55 12.93 -5.01
C GLY A 58 -6.04 11.74 -4.20
N GLY A 59 -7.32 11.73 -3.82
CA GLY A 59 -7.99 10.53 -3.27
C GLY A 59 -8.90 9.81 -4.27
N ASP A 60 -9.02 10.33 -5.50
CA ASP A 60 -9.80 9.69 -6.58
C ASP A 60 -8.93 8.97 -7.62
N ASP A 61 -7.66 9.37 -7.75
CA ASP A 61 -6.72 8.83 -8.73
C ASP A 61 -5.26 8.85 -8.20
N GLY A 62 -5.13 8.66 -6.89
CA GLY A 62 -3.94 8.93 -6.11
C GLY A 62 -2.89 7.81 -6.09
N PRO A 63 -1.87 7.97 -5.22
CA PRO A 63 -0.90 6.91 -4.95
C PRO A 63 -1.52 5.67 -4.29
N ASP A 64 -2.59 5.84 -3.53
CA ASP A 64 -3.34 4.76 -2.91
C ASP A 64 -4.05 3.89 -3.95
N ASP A 65 -4.84 4.49 -4.86
CA ASP A 65 -5.49 3.78 -5.97
C ASP A 65 -4.50 2.99 -6.84
N ALA A 66 -3.34 3.59 -7.13
CA ALA A 66 -2.31 2.92 -7.89
C ALA A 66 -1.79 1.68 -7.16
N ALA A 67 -1.57 1.75 -5.85
CA ALA A 67 -1.11 0.62 -5.05
C ALA A 67 -2.19 -0.47 -4.89
N GLU A 68 -3.48 -0.13 -5.01
CA GLU A 68 -4.56 -1.12 -4.92
C GLU A 68 -4.50 -2.20 -5.98
N ASN A 69 -3.91 -1.90 -7.15
CA ASN A 69 -3.74 -2.85 -8.26
C ASN A 69 -2.98 -4.13 -7.86
N PHE A 70 -2.22 -4.09 -6.77
CA PHE A 70 -1.51 -5.25 -6.22
C PHE A 70 -1.81 -5.52 -4.73
N ALA A 71 -2.90 -4.95 -4.18
CA ALA A 71 -3.25 -5.01 -2.75
C ALA A 71 -3.28 -6.43 -2.16
N LYS A 72 -3.74 -7.42 -2.94
CA LYS A 72 -4.02 -8.80 -2.46
C LYS A 72 -2.98 -9.85 -2.87
N TRP A 73 -1.91 -9.42 -3.51
CA TRP A 73 -0.89 -10.35 -4.01
C TRP A 73 -0.11 -11.02 -2.86
N PRO A 74 0.26 -10.32 -1.77
CA PRO A 74 0.88 -10.96 -0.62
C PRO A 74 -0.02 -11.98 0.08
N GLU A 75 -1.32 -11.72 0.23
CA GLU A 75 -2.26 -12.69 0.81
C GLU A 75 -2.42 -13.92 -0.08
N LEU A 76 -2.52 -13.73 -1.41
CA LEU A 76 -2.60 -14.83 -2.36
C LEU A 76 -1.35 -15.73 -2.30
N HIS A 77 -0.17 -15.13 -2.20
CA HIS A 77 1.06 -15.90 -1.98
C HIS A 77 1.06 -16.64 -0.64
N ALA A 78 0.57 -16.01 0.44
CA ALA A 78 0.51 -16.62 1.77
C ALA A 78 -0.38 -17.88 1.82
N ILE A 79 -1.43 -17.94 0.99
CA ILE A 79 -2.28 -19.14 0.86
C ILE A 79 -1.74 -20.18 -0.14
N GLY A 80 -0.52 -19.98 -0.66
CA GLY A 80 0.23 -20.96 -1.43
C GLY A 80 0.22 -20.77 -2.95
N ALA A 81 0.08 -19.54 -3.44
CA ALA A 81 0.37 -19.23 -4.84
C ALA A 81 1.87 -19.29 -5.15
N SER A 82 2.21 -19.22 -6.44
CA SER A 82 3.61 -19.26 -6.91
C SER A 82 4.44 -18.09 -6.35
N ASN A 83 5.73 -18.33 -6.08
CA ASN A 83 6.68 -17.30 -5.65
C ASN A 83 6.75 -16.11 -6.62
N VAL A 84 6.44 -16.34 -7.90
CA VAL A 84 6.34 -15.26 -8.91
C VAL A 84 5.40 -14.15 -8.47
N VAL A 85 4.30 -14.47 -7.77
CA VAL A 85 3.37 -13.46 -7.23
C VAL A 85 4.06 -12.55 -6.22
N LEU A 86 4.87 -13.12 -5.32
CA LEU A 86 5.64 -12.35 -4.34
C LEU A 86 6.73 -11.51 -5.02
N ASP A 87 7.43 -12.07 -6.01
CA ASP A 87 8.49 -11.37 -6.75
C ASP A 87 7.92 -10.16 -7.51
N LEU A 88 6.79 -10.34 -8.20
CA LEU A 88 6.09 -9.27 -8.91
C LEU A 88 5.53 -8.21 -7.96
N TYR A 89 4.96 -8.62 -6.83
CA TYR A 89 4.52 -7.68 -5.79
C TYR A 89 5.69 -6.83 -5.28
N LYS A 90 6.83 -7.45 -4.91
CA LYS A 90 7.99 -6.70 -4.40
C LYS A 90 8.51 -5.70 -5.43
N LYS A 91 8.50 -6.09 -6.71
CA LYS A 91 8.89 -5.21 -7.81
C LYS A 91 7.88 -4.07 -8.02
N ALA A 92 6.57 -4.36 -8.01
CA ALA A 92 5.52 -3.34 -8.07
C ALA A 92 5.63 -2.36 -6.89
N TRP A 93 5.85 -2.86 -5.68
CA TRP A 93 5.96 -2.04 -4.47
C TRP A 93 7.20 -1.13 -4.51
N ASP A 94 8.38 -1.66 -4.84
CA ASP A 94 9.59 -0.85 -4.98
C ASP A 94 9.44 0.19 -6.12
N GLY A 95 8.79 -0.19 -7.22
CA GLY A 95 8.46 0.70 -8.34
C GLY A 95 7.48 1.81 -7.94
N HIS A 96 6.40 1.47 -7.23
CA HIS A 96 5.40 2.41 -6.70
C HIS A 96 6.04 3.48 -5.81
N LEU A 97 6.84 3.05 -4.83
CA LEU A 97 7.53 3.96 -3.93
C LEU A 97 8.44 4.94 -4.67
N LEU A 98 9.14 4.48 -5.70
CA LEU A 98 10.00 5.33 -6.52
C LEU A 98 9.18 6.25 -7.44
N GLN A 99 8.17 5.72 -8.13
CA GLN A 99 7.29 6.45 -9.04
C GLN A 99 6.65 7.66 -8.34
N TYR A 100 6.12 7.47 -7.14
CA TYR A 100 5.50 8.55 -6.37
C TYR A 100 6.49 9.41 -5.58
N THR A 101 7.74 8.96 -5.41
CA THR A 101 8.82 9.86 -4.96
C THR A 101 9.21 10.82 -6.10
N GLU A 102 9.20 10.36 -7.34
CA GLU A 102 9.53 11.15 -8.53
C GLU A 102 8.38 12.06 -8.98
N ALA A 103 7.13 11.62 -8.83
CA ALA A 103 5.94 12.38 -9.17
C ALA A 103 5.78 13.59 -8.25
N LYS A 104 5.44 14.74 -8.83
CA LYS A 104 5.39 16.04 -8.15
C LYS A 104 4.13 16.78 -8.52
N THR A 105 3.64 17.56 -7.58
CA THR A 105 2.54 18.51 -7.78
C THR A 105 3.07 19.91 -8.08
N VAL A 106 2.20 20.77 -8.59
CA VAL A 106 2.41 22.21 -8.79
C VAL A 106 1.65 23.00 -7.72
N ASP A 107 0.39 22.67 -7.49
CA ASP A 107 -0.51 23.46 -6.65
C ASP A 107 -0.58 22.92 -5.22
N VAL A 108 -0.40 21.61 -5.02
CA VAL A 108 -0.31 21.01 -3.67
C VAL A 108 1.08 21.22 -3.07
N ASP A 109 1.22 22.22 -2.20
CA ASP A 109 2.50 22.66 -1.61
C ASP A 109 3.37 21.51 -1.05
N PHE A 110 2.79 20.58 -0.28
CA PHE A 110 3.55 19.56 0.45
C PHE A 110 4.02 18.38 -0.42
N ALA A 111 3.56 18.29 -1.67
CA ALA A 111 3.91 17.24 -2.63
C ALA A 111 4.77 17.77 -3.82
N ARG A 112 5.18 19.05 -3.80
CA ARG A 112 6.01 19.66 -4.86
C ARG A 112 7.40 19.04 -5.01
N ASP A 113 7.94 18.51 -3.92
CA ASP A 113 9.26 17.87 -3.88
C ASP A 113 9.20 16.35 -4.03
N GLY A 114 8.02 15.82 -4.38
CA GLY A 114 7.73 14.39 -4.42
C GLY A 114 6.46 14.11 -3.61
N MET A 115 5.54 13.33 -4.16
CA MET A 115 4.33 12.89 -3.46
C MET A 115 4.68 11.95 -2.29
N TYR A 116 5.79 11.22 -2.39
CA TYR A 116 6.36 10.40 -1.34
C TYR A 116 7.67 10.99 -0.84
N PHE A 117 7.86 10.91 0.48
CA PHE A 117 9.11 11.24 1.15
C PHE A 117 9.45 10.12 2.14
N LYS A 118 10.70 9.66 2.16
CA LYS A 118 11.13 8.50 2.96
C LYS A 118 10.29 7.22 2.70
N GLU A 119 9.85 7.04 1.45
CA GLU A 119 8.99 5.93 0.99
C GLU A 119 7.58 5.92 1.61
N PHE A 120 7.04 7.09 1.97
CA PHE A 120 5.69 7.22 2.54
C PHE A 120 5.05 8.55 2.08
N PRO A 121 3.72 8.62 1.86
CA PRO A 121 3.03 9.84 1.46
C PRO A 121 3.46 11.04 2.28
N THR A 122 3.69 12.18 1.64
CA THR A 122 4.13 13.39 2.34
C THR A 122 3.13 13.80 3.42
N MET A 123 1.84 13.78 3.07
CA MET A 123 0.72 14.06 3.98
C MET A 123 -0.59 13.72 3.27
N PHE A 124 -1.41 12.80 3.76
CA PHE A 124 -2.75 12.53 3.20
C PHE A 124 -3.72 12.10 4.31
N ASP A 125 -5.00 11.92 4.01
CA ASP A 125 -5.91 11.43 5.04
C ASP A 125 -5.60 9.97 5.43
N TRP A 126 -5.91 9.66 6.69
CA TRP A 126 -5.53 8.42 7.32
C TRP A 126 -6.14 7.18 6.65
N MET A 127 -7.31 7.31 6.03
CA MET A 127 -8.01 6.19 5.43
C MET A 127 -7.33 5.77 4.12
N HIS A 128 -7.09 6.69 3.20
CA HIS A 128 -6.40 6.40 1.94
C HIS A 128 -4.92 6.05 2.14
N ASN A 129 -4.24 6.63 3.15
CA ASN A 129 -2.93 6.13 3.59
C ASN A 129 -3.00 4.65 4.01
N GLY A 130 -4.07 4.22 4.67
CA GLY A 130 -4.30 2.82 5.02
C GLY A 130 -4.54 1.95 3.79
N GLU A 131 -5.38 2.40 2.86
CA GLU A 131 -5.72 1.69 1.63
C GLU A 131 -4.48 1.43 0.77
N GLY A 132 -3.71 2.47 0.46
CA GLY A 132 -2.49 2.37 -0.35
C GLY A 132 -1.39 1.49 0.25
N PHE A 133 -1.38 1.27 1.57
CA PHE A 133 -0.42 0.40 2.24
C PHE A 133 -0.96 -1.01 2.55
N THR A 134 -2.17 -1.34 2.09
CA THR A 134 -2.77 -2.67 2.31
C THR A 134 -1.81 -3.79 1.91
N ALA A 135 -1.25 -3.74 0.69
CA ALA A 135 -0.31 -4.75 0.21
C ALA A 135 0.91 -4.86 1.14
N PHE A 136 1.50 -3.71 1.50
CA PHE A 136 2.69 -3.65 2.32
C PHE A 136 2.47 -4.27 3.71
N PHE A 137 1.37 -3.91 4.39
CA PHE A 137 1.09 -4.46 5.72
C PHE A 137 0.83 -5.97 5.70
N GLN A 138 0.37 -6.53 4.58
CA GLN A 138 0.12 -7.95 4.41
C GLN A 138 1.36 -8.75 3.94
N GLN A 139 2.45 -8.09 3.54
CA GLN A 139 3.70 -8.77 3.15
C GLN A 139 4.23 -9.71 4.22
N GLY A 140 4.06 -9.37 5.51
CA GLY A 140 4.51 -10.19 6.63
C GLY A 140 3.85 -11.59 6.69
N LEU A 141 2.69 -11.78 6.07
CA LEU A 141 2.07 -13.11 5.94
C LEU A 141 2.84 -14.03 4.99
N SER A 142 3.57 -13.44 4.04
CA SER A 142 4.27 -14.14 2.97
C SER A 142 5.79 -14.20 3.18
N ASP A 143 6.41 -13.11 3.58
CA ASP A 143 7.85 -13.02 3.78
C ASP A 143 8.20 -12.12 4.99
N PRO A 144 8.00 -12.62 6.23
CA PRO A 144 8.21 -11.84 7.45
C PRO A 144 9.67 -11.50 7.74
N TYR A 145 10.62 -12.16 7.07
CA TYR A 145 12.05 -11.99 7.28
C TYR A 145 12.71 -11.09 6.23
N ASP A 146 11.94 -10.56 5.27
CA ASP A 146 12.44 -9.60 4.29
C ASP A 146 12.99 -8.35 4.99
N LYS A 147 14.29 -8.08 4.77
CA LYS A 147 14.98 -7.00 5.47
C LYS A 147 14.45 -5.62 5.08
N LYS A 148 14.14 -5.39 3.79
CA LYS A 148 13.62 -4.10 3.32
C LYS A 148 12.26 -3.81 3.96
N PHE A 149 11.41 -4.82 4.03
CA PHE A 149 10.11 -4.75 4.70
C PHE A 149 10.26 -4.39 6.18
N GLN A 150 11.13 -5.07 6.92
CA GLN A 150 11.33 -4.77 8.34
C GLN A 150 11.91 -3.36 8.57
N ASP A 151 12.83 -2.92 7.72
CA ASP A 151 13.42 -1.58 7.81
C ASP A 151 12.37 -0.49 7.53
N ARG A 152 11.51 -0.70 6.50
CA ARG A 152 10.36 0.17 6.20
C ARG A 152 9.36 0.20 7.35
N MET A 153 8.96 -0.97 7.85
CA MET A 153 8.02 -1.07 8.98
C MET A 153 8.51 -0.30 10.20
N ARG A 154 9.78 -0.43 10.57
CA ARG A 154 10.37 0.34 11.69
C ARG A 154 10.34 1.84 11.41
N ARG A 155 10.75 2.27 10.21
CA ARG A 155 10.73 3.69 9.84
C ARG A 155 9.33 4.28 9.85
N PHE A 156 8.36 3.60 9.26
CA PHE A 156 6.97 4.06 9.22
C PHE A 156 6.35 4.10 10.60
N SER A 157 6.64 3.11 11.46
CA SER A 157 6.24 3.16 12.88
C SER A 157 6.83 4.38 13.58
N GLY A 158 8.10 4.71 13.31
CA GLY A 158 8.79 5.87 13.86
C GLY A 158 8.12 7.22 13.54
N PHE A 159 7.43 7.33 12.39
CA PHE A 159 6.63 8.51 12.03
C PHE A 159 5.44 8.74 12.98
N TYR A 160 4.99 7.72 13.71
CA TYR A 160 3.85 7.78 14.62
C TYR A 160 4.22 7.50 16.08
N MET A 161 5.53 7.39 16.39
CA MET A 161 6.03 7.15 17.74
C MET A 161 6.89 8.30 18.28
N GLY A 162 7.07 9.38 17.51
CA GLY A 162 7.92 10.51 17.88
C GLY A 162 9.42 10.23 17.73
N GLU A 163 9.78 9.25 16.90
CA GLU A 163 11.18 8.86 16.65
C GLU A 163 11.80 9.63 15.48
N ASP A 164 10.97 10.11 14.54
CA ASP A 164 11.41 10.91 13.42
C ASP A 164 11.11 12.40 13.66
N PRO A 165 12.14 13.27 13.72
CA PRO A 165 11.94 14.70 14.03
C PRO A 165 11.30 15.50 12.88
N ILE A 166 11.22 14.94 11.67
CA ILE A 166 10.55 15.58 10.54
C ILE A 166 9.06 15.19 10.52
N ALA A 167 8.75 13.91 10.78
CA ALA A 167 7.39 13.40 10.80
C ALA A 167 6.72 13.66 12.16
N ASP A 168 6.40 14.93 12.43
CA ASP A 168 5.78 15.38 13.67
C ASP A 168 4.27 15.02 13.74
N ASN A 169 3.94 13.73 13.77
CA ASN A 169 2.56 13.23 13.79
C ASN A 169 2.04 12.88 15.19
N TRP A 170 2.90 12.78 16.20
CA TRP A 170 2.57 12.15 17.48
C TRP A 170 2.61 13.13 18.65
N ILE A 171 1.59 13.06 19.52
CA ILE A 171 1.59 13.75 20.82
C ILE A 171 1.87 12.72 21.91
N ALA A 172 3.12 12.65 22.38
CA ALA A 172 3.55 11.64 23.34
C ALA A 172 2.77 11.69 24.68
N GLU A 173 2.45 12.88 25.16
CA GLU A 173 1.70 13.08 26.41
C GLU A 173 0.30 12.44 26.35
N HIS A 174 -0.39 12.61 25.23
CA HIS A 174 -1.78 12.17 25.07
C HIS A 174 -1.91 10.83 24.35
N LYS A 175 -0.82 10.34 23.77
CA LYS A 175 -0.78 9.13 22.95
C LYS A 175 -1.76 9.17 21.77
N VAL A 176 -1.77 10.30 21.06
CA VAL A 176 -2.65 10.52 19.90
C VAL A 176 -1.88 11.00 18.68
N ILE A 177 -2.41 10.66 17.50
CA ILE A 177 -1.99 11.22 16.23
C ILE A 177 -2.60 12.63 16.11
N LYS A 178 -1.79 13.63 15.73
CA LYS A 178 -2.16 15.06 15.75
C LYS A 178 -3.30 15.41 14.80
N SER A 179 -3.37 14.74 13.66
CA SER A 179 -4.33 15.04 12.59
C SER A 179 -4.72 13.76 11.84
N PHE A 180 -5.95 13.73 11.36
CA PHE A 180 -6.37 12.70 10.39
C PHE A 180 -5.68 12.87 9.03
N PHE A 181 -5.07 14.04 8.76
CA PHE A 181 -4.27 14.29 7.56
C PHE A 181 -2.79 14.36 7.96
N ASN A 182 -2.03 13.32 7.65
CA ASN A 182 -0.69 13.08 8.19
C ASN A 182 0.21 12.29 7.22
N GLY A 183 1.51 12.26 7.47
CA GLY A 183 2.45 11.51 6.65
C GLY A 183 3.91 11.71 7.04
N SER A 184 4.81 11.43 6.11
CA SER A 184 6.26 11.50 6.32
C SER A 184 6.81 12.91 6.50
N ARG A 185 6.01 13.94 6.21
CA ARG A 185 6.32 15.36 6.46
C ARG A 185 5.50 15.94 7.61
N GLY A 186 4.91 15.09 8.45
CA GLY A 186 4.16 15.48 9.63
C GLY A 186 2.66 15.63 9.37
N SER A 187 1.98 16.35 10.28
CA SER A 187 0.53 16.46 10.30
C SER A 187 0.02 17.81 9.78
N MET A 188 -1.13 17.82 9.10
CA MET A 188 -1.81 19.05 8.71
C MET A 188 -2.53 19.65 9.92
N LEU A 189 -2.09 20.83 10.35
CA LEU A 189 -2.68 21.56 11.48
C LEU A 189 -3.53 22.76 11.05
N ARG A 190 -3.54 23.08 9.75
CA ARG A 190 -4.51 24.00 9.15
C ARG A 190 -5.73 23.24 8.66
N LYS A 191 -6.82 23.96 8.38
CA LYS A 191 -7.97 23.37 7.70
C LYS A 191 -7.54 22.83 6.33
N ALA A 192 -7.85 21.57 6.06
CA ALA A 192 -7.68 20.98 4.74
C ALA A 192 -8.64 21.63 3.74
N THR A 193 -8.16 21.78 2.51
CA THR A 193 -8.88 22.35 1.37
C THR A 193 -9.22 21.25 0.36
N GLY A 194 -10.11 21.54 -0.59
CA GLY A 194 -10.40 20.61 -1.70
C GLY A 194 -9.13 20.24 -2.47
N LEU A 195 -8.25 21.21 -2.71
CA LEU A 195 -6.96 21.00 -3.40
C LEU A 195 -6.04 20.02 -2.67
N ASP A 196 -6.00 20.04 -1.33
CA ASP A 196 -5.16 19.10 -0.57
C ASP A 196 -5.60 17.65 -0.77
N TRP A 197 -6.91 17.44 -0.97
CA TRP A 197 -7.52 16.12 -1.14
C TRP A 197 -7.60 15.68 -2.62
N ALA A 198 -7.97 16.57 -3.53
CA ALA A 198 -8.17 16.28 -4.94
C ALA A 198 -6.90 16.40 -5.80
N GLY A 199 -5.89 17.13 -5.31
CA GLY A 199 -4.67 17.40 -6.04
C GLY A 199 -4.79 18.43 -7.15
N ASP A 200 -3.71 18.57 -7.94
CA ASP A 200 -3.62 19.56 -9.02
C ASP A 200 -4.78 19.41 -10.02
N PRO A 201 -5.37 20.51 -10.49
CA PRO A 201 -6.51 20.47 -11.40
C PRO A 201 -6.15 19.76 -12.72
N ILE A 202 -7.13 19.02 -13.28
CA ILE A 202 -7.04 18.42 -14.60
C ILE A 202 -8.17 18.85 -15.50
N GLU A 203 -7.85 18.92 -16.78
CA GLU A 203 -8.84 19.04 -17.84
C GLU A 203 -9.53 17.69 -18.04
N VAL A 204 -10.74 17.56 -17.47
CA VAL A 204 -11.58 16.36 -17.59
C VAL A 204 -12.44 16.41 -18.85
N GLU A 205 -12.95 17.60 -19.21
CA GLU A 205 -13.91 17.78 -20.30
C GLU A 205 -13.38 17.26 -21.64
N GLY A 206 -14.13 16.35 -22.28
CA GLY A 206 -13.78 15.77 -23.58
C GLY A 206 -12.60 14.80 -23.58
N ARG A 207 -11.91 14.62 -22.45
CA ARG A 207 -10.72 13.76 -22.33
C ARG A 207 -10.96 12.50 -21.51
N PHE A 208 -11.73 12.61 -20.43
CA PHE A 208 -12.00 11.51 -19.50
C PHE A 208 -13.48 11.40 -19.18
N LYS A 209 -13.91 10.20 -18.76
CA LYS A 209 -15.24 9.99 -18.16
C LYS A 209 -15.02 9.74 -16.66
N PRO A 210 -15.34 10.70 -15.79
CA PRO A 210 -15.13 10.58 -14.35
C PRO A 210 -15.98 9.43 -13.79
N GLY A 211 -15.41 8.67 -12.84
CA GLY A 211 -16.12 7.58 -12.15
C GLY A 211 -17.08 8.06 -11.08
N HIS A 212 -16.80 9.23 -10.47
CA HIS A 212 -17.56 9.78 -9.34
C HIS A 212 -18.42 11.01 -9.73
N GLY A 213 -18.35 11.46 -10.99
CA GLY A 213 -19.25 12.46 -11.59
C GLY A 213 -18.71 13.91 -11.62
N GLU A 214 -17.45 14.10 -11.25
CA GLU A 214 -16.73 15.38 -11.19
C GLU A 214 -16.46 15.92 -12.60
N ARG A 215 -16.74 17.21 -12.82
CA ARG A 215 -16.48 17.87 -14.11
C ARG A 215 -15.21 18.72 -14.11
N ASP A 216 -14.84 19.17 -12.92
CA ASP A 216 -13.60 19.86 -12.57
C ASP A 216 -13.31 19.60 -11.08
N TYR A 217 -12.07 19.87 -10.66
CA TYR A 217 -11.62 19.82 -9.26
C TYR A 217 -11.33 21.23 -8.71
N ALA A 218 -11.93 22.25 -9.34
CA ALA A 218 -11.72 23.67 -9.06
C ALA A 218 -12.63 24.22 -7.94
#